data_AF-A0A523NG44-F1
#
_entry.id   AF-A0A523NG44-F1
#
_cell.length_a   1.000
_cell.length_b   1.000
_cell.length_c   1.000
_cell.angle_alpha   90.00
_cell.angle_beta   90.00
_cell.angle_gamma   90.00
#
_symmetry.space_group_name_H-M   'P 1'
#
loop_
_entity.id
_entity.type
_entity.pdbx_description
1 polymer ?
#
loop_
_entity_poly.entity_id
_entity_poly.type
_entity_poly.pdbx_seq_one_letter_code
_entity_poly.pdbx_strand_id
1 'polypeptide(L)'
;MPHKTLVLGNEFFGVVEILTIEGKPVLQVDNIHKAKYIVYANLNRSSNIIIPKSEYEIKTAVENYEKYLDWILLDIEEELKTKLPDSRNLHSVTNEIFLKLNLVRY
;
A
#
# COMPACT_ATOMS: atom_id res chain seq x y z
N MET A 1 -15.84 -3.10 -7.65
CA MET A 1 -14.74 -2.10 -7.50
C MET A 1 -14.26 -1.67 -8.88
N PRO A 2 -13.82 -0.41 -9.08
CA PRO A 2 -13.31 0.03 -10.38
C PRO A 2 -12.03 -0.74 -10.76
N HIS A 3 -11.84 -1.02 -12.05
CA HIS A 3 -10.63 -1.65 -12.62
C HIS A 3 -9.38 -0.73 -12.59
N LYS A 4 -9.42 0.34 -11.79
CA LYS A 4 -8.38 1.37 -11.70
C LYS A 4 -7.69 1.27 -10.36
N THR A 5 -6.40 1.58 -10.32
CA THR A 5 -5.62 1.65 -9.08
C THR A 5 -6.26 2.65 -8.12
N LEU A 6 -6.46 2.19 -6.89
CA LEU A 6 -6.96 2.99 -5.78
C LEU A 6 -5.82 3.56 -4.94
N VAL A 7 -6.05 4.73 -4.35
CA VAL A 7 -5.14 5.41 -3.43
C VAL A 7 -5.90 5.99 -2.25
N LEU A 8 -5.22 6.20 -1.14
CA LEU A 8 -5.80 6.92 0.00
C LEU A 8 -5.92 8.42 -0.34
N GLY A 9 -7.09 8.97 -0.04
CA GLY A 9 -7.38 10.40 -0.09
C GLY A 9 -7.23 11.04 1.29
N ASN A 10 -8.02 12.09 1.53
CA ASN A 10 -7.98 12.79 2.80
C ASN A 10 -8.67 12.01 3.93
N GLU A 11 -8.20 12.23 5.15
CA GLU A 11 -8.88 11.79 6.37
C GLU A 11 -9.53 12.98 7.06
N PHE A 12 -10.84 12.88 7.31
CA PHE A 12 -11.60 13.86 8.08
C PHE A 12 -12.46 13.14 9.11
N PHE A 13 -12.25 13.48 10.39
CA PHE A 13 -13.00 12.90 11.51
C PHE A 13 -12.98 11.36 11.56
N GLY A 14 -11.83 10.75 11.25
CA GLY A 14 -11.66 9.29 11.23
C GLY A 14 -12.26 8.60 10.00
N VAL A 15 -12.93 9.36 9.12
CA VAL A 15 -13.39 8.88 7.82
C VAL A 15 -12.30 9.15 6.79
N VAL A 16 -11.85 8.09 6.14
CA VAL A 16 -10.81 8.11 5.11
C VAL A 16 -11.45 7.93 3.75
N GLU A 17 -11.11 8.84 2.84
CA GLU A 17 -11.52 8.77 1.46
C GLU A 17 -10.61 7.84 0.66
N ILE A 18 -11.18 7.10 -0.29
CA ILE A 18 -10.43 6.31 -1.27
C ILE A 18 -10.71 6.87 -2.65
N LEU A 19 -9.64 7.21 -3.35
CA LEU A 19 -9.66 7.83 -4.65
C LEU A 19 -9.12 6.85 -5.70
N THR A 20 -9.45 7.10 -6.96
CA THR A 20 -8.63 6.60 -8.07
C THR A 20 -7.37 7.44 -8.22
N ILE A 21 -6.35 6.94 -8.92
CA ILE A 21 -5.15 7.73 -9.28
C ILE A 21 -5.44 9.03 -10.06
N GLU A 22 -6.64 9.17 -10.63
CA GLU A 22 -7.12 10.40 -11.30
C GLU A 22 -7.69 11.42 -10.31
N GLY A 23 -7.64 11.15 -9.00
CA GLY A 23 -8.22 12.00 -7.96
C GLY A 23 -9.74 11.91 -7.84
N LYS A 24 -10.38 10.97 -8.54
CA LYS A 24 -11.84 10.78 -8.44
C LYS A 24 -12.21 9.94 -7.23
N PRO A 25 -13.14 10.39 -6.36
CA PRO A 25 -13.57 9.62 -5.20
C PRO A 25 -14.33 8.38 -5.60
N VAL A 26 -14.06 7.29 -4.87
CA VAL A 26 -14.66 5.97 -5.11
C VAL A 26 -15.50 5.56 -3.91
N LEU A 27 -14.96 5.70 -2.70
CA LEU A 27 -15.69 5.38 -1.46
C LEU A 27 -15.08 6.12 -0.27
N GLN A 28 -15.81 6.15 0.83
CA GLN A 28 -15.34 6.60 2.13
C GLN A 28 -15.53 5.49 3.16
N VAL A 29 -14.57 5.34 4.06
CA VAL A 29 -14.60 4.34 5.14
C VAL A 29 -14.26 4.97 6.47
N ASP A 30 -14.86 4.44 7.51
CA ASP A 30 -14.81 4.84 8.91
C ASP A 30 -13.52 4.47 9.64
N ASN A 31 -12.54 3.87 8.96
CA ASN A 31 -11.32 3.37 9.58
C ASN A 31 -10.16 3.31 8.57
N ILE A 32 -9.00 3.84 8.95
CA ILE A 32 -7.78 3.83 8.14
C ILE A 32 -7.31 2.41 7.77
N HIS A 33 -7.44 1.42 8.66
CA HIS A 33 -7.04 0.04 8.35
C HIS A 33 -7.95 -0.57 7.28
N LYS A 34 -9.24 -0.25 7.32
CA LYS A 34 -10.20 -0.68 6.30
C LYS A 34 -9.92 -0.01 4.96
N ALA A 35 -9.53 1.27 4.98
CA ALA A 35 -9.10 1.99 3.78
C ALA A 35 -7.87 1.35 3.16
N LYS A 36 -6.82 1.15 3.96
CA LYS A 36 -5.57 0.47 3.58
C LYS A 36 -5.83 -0.92 3.02
N TYR A 37 -6.66 -1.73 3.70
CA TYR A 37 -7.02 -3.06 3.25
C TYR A 37 -7.64 -3.04 1.85
N ILE A 38 -8.60 -2.15 1.60
CA ILE A 38 -9.25 -2.04 0.29
C ILE A 38 -8.25 -1.63 -0.79
N VAL A 39 -7.39 -0.65 -0.51
CA VAL A 39 -6.36 -0.20 -1.46
C VAL A 39 -5.38 -1.32 -1.77
N TYR A 40 -4.88 -2.03 -0.75
CA TYR A 40 -3.95 -3.15 -0.94
C TYR A 40 -4.61 -4.33 -1.65
N ALA A 41 -5.85 -4.70 -1.30
CA ALA A 41 -6.56 -5.78 -1.98
C ALA A 41 -6.93 -5.43 -3.44
N ASN A 42 -6.98 -4.14 -3.80
CA ASN A 42 -7.21 -3.68 -5.16
C ASN A 42 -5.99 -3.81 -6.08
N LEU A 43 -4.79 -4.14 -5.56
CA LEU A 43 -3.58 -4.38 -6.37
C LEU A 43 -3.82 -5.36 -7.52
N ASN A 44 -4.58 -6.43 -7.27
CA ASN A 44 -4.89 -7.44 -8.28
C ASN A 44 -6.00 -7.03 -9.26
N ARG A 45 -6.50 -5.78 -9.17
CA ARG A 45 -7.63 -5.24 -9.96
C ARG A 45 -8.88 -6.12 -9.95
N SER A 46 -9.04 -6.94 -8.90
CA SER A 46 -10.20 -7.82 -8.78
C SER A 46 -11.47 -6.97 -8.72
N SER A 47 -12.46 -7.36 -9.50
CA SER A 47 -13.79 -6.73 -9.51
C SER A 47 -14.46 -6.83 -8.13
N ASN A 48 -14.11 -7.87 -7.36
CA ASN A 48 -14.65 -8.17 -6.03
C ASN A 48 -13.53 -8.25 -5.00
N ILE A 49 -13.62 -7.40 -3.98
CA ILE A 49 -12.78 -7.44 -2.77
C ILE A 49 -13.66 -7.95 -1.64
N ILE A 50 -13.28 -9.07 -1.02
CA ILE A 50 -13.97 -9.59 0.15
C ILE A 50 -13.36 -8.90 1.36
N ILE A 51 -14.16 -8.09 2.06
CA ILE A 51 -13.72 -7.38 3.26
C ILE A 51 -14.18 -8.19 4.47
N PRO A 52 -13.27 -8.62 5.36
CA PRO A 52 -13.65 -9.28 6.61
C PRO A 52 -14.57 -8.40 7.47
N LYS A 53 -15.43 -9.02 8.28
CA LYS A 53 -16.28 -8.26 9.24
C LYS A 53 -15.53 -7.86 10.51
N SER A 54 -14.50 -8.62 10.87
CA SER A 54 -13.71 -8.39 12.07
C SER A 54 -12.69 -7.29 11.84
N GLU A 55 -12.78 -6.20 12.61
CA GLU A 55 -11.81 -5.11 12.55
C GLU A 55 -10.41 -5.57 12.98
N TYR A 56 -10.34 -6.52 13.92
CA TYR A 56 -9.08 -7.11 14.34
C TYR A 56 -8.40 -7.84 13.18
N GLU A 57 -9.15 -8.63 12.41
CA GLU A 57 -8.61 -9.34 11.24
C GLU A 57 -8.15 -8.37 10.14
N ILE A 58 -8.92 -7.30 9.89
CA ILE A 58 -8.53 -6.25 8.94
C ILE A 58 -7.22 -5.61 9.37
N LYS A 59 -7.13 -5.19 10.64
CA LYS A 59 -5.94 -4.55 11.19
C LYS A 59 -4.73 -5.48 11.09
N THR A 60 -4.85 -6.72 11.56
CA THR A 60 -3.75 -7.69 11.51
C THR A 60 -3.32 -8.01 10.08
N ALA A 61 -4.26 -8.10 9.13
CA ALA A 61 -3.93 -8.31 7.73
C ALA A 61 -3.12 -7.14 7.14
N VAL A 62 -3.53 -5.90 7.45
CA VAL A 62 -2.82 -4.68 7.04
C VAL A 62 -1.42 -4.64 7.64
N GLU A 63 -1.29 -4.83 8.95
CA GLU A 63 0.00 -4.79 9.65
C GLU A 63 0.95 -5.88 9.14
N ASN A 64 0.45 -7.09 8.90
CA ASN A 64 1.26 -8.18 8.34
C ASN A 64 1.74 -7.87 6.92
N TYR A 65 0.89 -7.27 6.10
CA TYR A 65 1.25 -6.88 4.75
C TYR A 65 2.29 -5.76 4.73
N GLU A 66 2.10 -4.72 5.55
CA GLU A 66 3.07 -3.62 5.67
C GLU A 66 4.42 -4.10 6.21
N LYS A 67 4.40 -5.01 7.20
CA LYS A 67 5.61 -5.67 7.68
C LYS A 67 6.30 -6.44 6.57
N TYR A 68 5.56 -7.20 5.76
CA TYR A 68 6.12 -7.92 4.62
C TYR A 68 6.79 -6.98 3.60
N LEU A 69 6.16 -5.82 3.31
CA LEU A 69 6.77 -4.79 2.48
C LEU A 69 8.08 -4.24 3.09
N ASP A 70 8.10 -4.03 4.41
CA ASP A 70 9.32 -3.60 5.11
C ASP A 70 10.46 -4.63 4.97
N TRP A 71 10.14 -5.93 5.06
CA TRP A 71 11.13 -6.99 4.84
C TRP A 71 11.70 -6.96 3.42
N ILE A 72 10.85 -6.83 2.40
CA ILE A 72 11.33 -6.71 1.00
C ILE A 72 12.24 -5.48 0.84
N LEU A 73 11.89 -4.37 1.48
CA LEU A 73 12.69 -3.14 1.40
C LEU A 73 14.08 -3.35 2.00
N LEU A 74 14.14 -3.97 3.18
CA LEU A 74 15.41 -4.30 3.85
C LEU A 74 16.27 -5.25 3.00
N ASP A 75 15.67 -6.32 2.47
CA ASP A 75 16.38 -7.30 1.64
C ASP A 75 16.99 -6.64 0.39
N ILE A 76 16.22 -5.78 -0.29
CA ILE A 76 16.72 -5.03 -1.46
C ILE A 76 17.85 -4.07 -1.05
N GLU A 77 17.70 -3.34 0.05
CA GLU A 77 18.75 -2.42 0.51
C GLU A 77 20.05 -3.16 0.88
N GLU A 78 19.97 -4.32 1.54
CA GLU A 78 21.14 -5.14 1.85
C GLU A 78 21.82 -5.66 0.58
N GLU A 79 21.04 -6.15 -0.38
CA GLU A 79 21.59 -6.65 -1.64
C GLU A 79 22.21 -5.53 -2.49
N LEU A 80 21.63 -4.33 -2.48
CA LEU A 80 22.21 -3.17 -3.15
C LEU A 80 23.47 -2.65 -2.45
N LYS A 81 23.52 -2.64 -1.10
CA LYS A 81 24.73 -2.26 -0.34
C LYS A 81 25.91 -3.18 -0.64
N THR A 82 25.65 -4.49 -0.76
CA THR A 82 26.69 -5.48 -1.06
C THR A 82 27.20 -5.39 -2.50
N LYS A 83 26.31 -5.15 -3.48
CA LYS A 83 26.67 -5.06 -4.90
C LYS A 83 27.18 -3.69 -5.33
N LEU A 84 26.74 -2.61 -4.68
CA LEU A 84 27.02 -1.22 -5.03
C LEU A 84 27.42 -0.38 -3.79
N PRO A 85 28.55 -0.71 -3.13
CA PRO A 85 28.93 -0.10 -1.86
C PRO A 85 29.20 1.42 -1.93
N ASP A 86 29.61 1.94 -3.09
CA ASP A 86 29.89 3.38 -3.30
C ASP A 86 28.70 4.18 -3.83
N SER A 87 27.52 3.56 -3.95
CA SER A 87 26.35 4.23 -4.53
C SER A 87 25.75 5.23 -3.55
N ARG A 88 25.77 6.51 -3.94
CA ARG A 88 24.97 7.56 -3.30
C ARG A 88 23.51 7.34 -3.71
N ASN A 89 22.59 7.40 -2.74
CA ASN A 89 21.13 7.34 -2.92
C ASN A 89 20.48 5.95 -3.06
N LEU A 90 21.01 4.92 -2.40
CA LEU A 90 20.38 3.58 -2.33
C LEU A 90 18.87 3.63 -1.99
N HIS A 91 18.49 4.48 -1.04
CA HIS A 91 17.10 4.64 -0.65
C HIS A 91 16.20 5.13 -1.80
N SER A 92 16.71 6.02 -2.66
CA SER A 92 15.97 6.49 -3.84
C SER A 92 15.76 5.38 -4.86
N VAL A 93 16.76 4.51 -5.03
CA VAL A 93 16.68 3.37 -5.95
C VAL A 93 15.66 2.36 -5.45
N THR A 94 15.69 2.03 -4.15
CA THR A 94 14.71 1.11 -3.54
C THR A 94 13.29 1.64 -3.67
N ASN A 95 13.07 2.94 -3.42
CA ASN A 95 11.76 3.57 -3.61
C ASN A 95 11.30 3.52 -5.08
N GLU A 96 12.20 3.74 -6.04
CA GLU A 96 11.87 3.63 -7.46
C GLU A 96 11.47 2.19 -7.85
N ILE A 97 12.14 1.18 -7.30
CA ILE A 97 11.78 -0.24 -7.49
C ILE A 97 10.36 -0.49 -6.97
N PHE A 98 10.04 -0.05 -5.75
CA PHE A 98 8.71 -0.21 -5.17
C PHE A 98 7.63 0.45 -6.02
N LEU A 99 7.86 1.68 -6.48
CA LEU A 99 6.95 2.39 -7.37
C LEU A 99 6.72 1.63 -8.69
N LYS A 100 7.78 1.10 -9.32
CA LYS A 100 7.66 0.31 -10.57
C LYS A 100 6.89 -0.99 -10.37
N LEU A 101 7.00 -1.61 -9.20
CA LEU A 101 6.25 -2.80 -8.82
C LEU A 101 4.83 -2.48 -8.30
N ASN A 102 4.46 -1.19 -8.25
CA ASN A 102 3.22 -0.71 -7.66
C ASN A 102 3.05 -1.14 -6.19
N LEU A 103 4.15 -1.39 -5.48
CA LEU A 103 4.16 -1.68 -4.05
C LEU A 103 4.10 -0.33 -3.31
N VAL A 104 2.95 -0.06 -2.70
CA VAL A 104 2.73 1.18 -1.94
C VAL A 104 2.55 0.81 -0.47
N ARG A 105 3.29 1.50 0.39
CA ARG A 105 3.17 1.44 1.85
C ARG A 105 2.68 2.81 2.32
N TYR A 106 1.56 2.84 3.05
CA TYR A 106 0.94 4.08 3.57
C TYR A 106 1.22 4.29 5.06
#